data_AF-A0A031G5Y5-F1
#
_entry.id   AF-A0A031G5Y5-F1
#
_cell.length_a   1.000
_cell.length_b   1.000
_cell.length_c   1.000
_cell.angle_alpha   90.00
_cell.angle_beta   90.00
_cell.angle_gamma   90.00
#
_symmetry.space_group_name_H-M   'P 1'
#
loop_
_entity.id
_entity.type
_entity.pdbx_description
1 polymer ?
#
loop_
_entity_poly.entity_id
_entity_poly.type
_entity_poly.pdbx_seq_one_letter_code
_entity_poly.pdbx_strand_id
1 'polypeptide(L)' 'MSEKESITTLLTLLDSRQARLAAACKEIADWVDHQGGHPTALRIRDRLNDIEKDTPLIRSTLSSLQPVERPLPRFR' A
#
# COMPACT_ATOMS: atom_id res chain seq x y z
N MET A 1 18.92 -14.61 -8.59
CA MET A 1 18.14 -13.37 -8.47
C MET A 1 19.11 -12.23 -8.21
N SER A 2 18.91 -11.11 -8.89
CA SER A 2 19.57 -9.85 -8.56
C SER A 2 19.01 -9.27 -7.26
N GLU A 3 19.82 -8.54 -6.51
CA GLU A 3 19.36 -7.78 -5.33
C GLU A 3 18.16 -6.88 -5.67
N LYS A 4 18.18 -6.28 -6.87
CA LYS A 4 17.07 -5.47 -7.38
C LYS A 4 15.77 -6.26 -7.51
N GLU A 5 15.84 -7.50 -7.99
CA GLU A 5 14.67 -8.38 -8.12
C GLU A 5 14.13 -8.78 -6.74
N SER A 6 15.03 -9.08 -5.80
CA SER A 6 14.67 -9.38 -4.40
C SER A 6 13.96 -8.19 -3.74
N ILE A 7 14.52 -6.97 -3.86
CA ILE A 7 13.93 -5.75 -3.31
C ILE A 7 12.55 -5.47 -3.95
N THR A 8 12.46 -5.59 -5.28
CA THR A 8 11.19 -5.38 -6.01
C THR A 8 10.13 -6.36 -5.54
N THR A 9 10.50 -7.63 -5.35
CA THR A 9 9.60 -8.69 -4.86
C THR A 9 9.11 -8.37 -3.44
N LEU A 10 10.01 -7.99 -2.55
CA LEU A 10 9.67 -7.64 -1.16
C LEU A 10 8.75 -6.42 -1.08
N LEU A 11 9.02 -5.37 -1.85
CA LEU A 11 8.17 -4.18 -1.89
C LEU A 11 6.79 -4.48 -2.49
N THR A 12 6.72 -5.34 -3.51
CA THR A 12 5.44 -5.79 -4.10
C THR A 12 4.60 -6.57 -3.08
N LEU A 13 5.24 -7.49 -2.33
CA LEU A 13 4.57 -8.22 -1.26
C LEU A 13 4.10 -7.26 -0.15
N LEU A 14 4.91 -6.26 0.20
CA LEU A 14 4.56 -5.27 1.22
C LEU A 14 3.37 -4.41 0.80
N ASP A 15 3.33 -3.91 -0.43
CA ASP A 15 2.19 -3.15 -0.98
C ASP A 15 0.90 -4.00 -0.96
N SER A 16 0.98 -5.25 -1.42
CA SER A 16 -0.16 -6.18 -1.38
C SER A 16 -0.69 -6.43 0.04
N ARG A 17 0.23 -6.54 1.02
CA ARG A 17 -0.11 -6.78 2.42
C ARG A 17 -0.71 -5.54 3.06
N GLN A 18 -0.18 -4.36 2.78
CA GLN A 18 -0.73 -3.10 3.26
C GLN A 18 -2.14 -2.87 2.73
N ALA A 19 -2.38 -3.11 1.43
CA ALA A 19 -3.72 -2.98 0.85
C ALA A 19 -4.75 -3.90 1.54
N ARG A 20 -4.39 -5.16 1.80
CA ARG A 20 -5.26 -6.10 2.52
C ARG A 20 -5.49 -5.71 3.97
N LEU A 21 -4.45 -5.22 4.65
CA LEU A 21 -4.56 -4.77 6.04
C LEU A 21 -5.45 -3.53 6.15
N ALA A 22 -5.27 -2.56 5.25
CA ALA A 22 -6.09 -1.35 5.19
C ALA A 22 -7.57 -1.69 4.97
N ALA A 23 -7.87 -2.57 4.01
CA ALA A 23 -9.23 -3.06 3.78
C ALA A 23 -9.83 -3.72 5.03
N ALA A 24 -9.09 -4.62 5.70
CA ALA A 24 -9.55 -5.28 6.91
C ALA A 24 -9.79 -4.28 8.06
N CYS A 25 -8.90 -3.31 8.27
CA CYS A 25 -9.08 -2.27 9.29
C CYS A 25 -10.33 -1.43 9.02
N LYS A 26 -10.60 -1.09 7.75
CA LYS A 26 -11.81 -0.39 7.36
C LYS A 26 -13.07 -1.20 7.64
N GLU A 27 -13.11 -2.47 7.21
CA GLU A 27 -14.24 -3.38 7.46
C GLU A 27 -14.55 -3.51 8.95
N ILE A 28 -13.52 -3.65 9.80
CA ILE A 28 -13.70 -3.74 11.25
C ILE A 28 -14.20 -2.41 11.83
N ALA A 29 -13.62 -1.27 11.44
CA ALA A 29 -14.07 0.03 11.92
C ALA A 29 -15.54 0.30 11.55
N ASP A 30 -15.92 -0.03 10.31
CA ASP A 30 -17.29 0.09 9.84
C ASP A 30 -18.20 -0.85 10.64
N TRP A 31 -17.83 -2.12 10.82
CA TRP A 31 -18.61 -3.05 11.64
C TRP A 31 -18.82 -2.54 13.07
N VAL A 32 -17.77 -2.01 13.72
CA VAL A 32 -17.85 -1.44 15.08
C VAL A 32 -18.77 -0.22 15.14
N ASP A 33 -18.74 0.65 14.13
CA ASP A 33 -19.66 1.80 14.07
C ASP A 33 -21.12 1.36 13.98
N HIS A 34 -21.40 0.32 13.18
CA HIS A 34 -22.74 -0.25 13.06
C HIS A 34 -23.24 -0.88 14.38
N GLN A 35 -22.34 -1.23 15.31
CA GLN A 35 -22.71 -1.71 16.66
C GLN A 35 -23.02 -0.59 17.66
N GLY A 36 -22.99 0.69 17.24
CA GLY A 36 -23.36 1.83 18.09
C GLY A 36 -22.23 2.81 18.40
N GLY A 37 -21.22 2.92 17.52
CA GLY A 37 -20.21 3.98 17.58
C GLY A 37 -19.33 3.92 18.84
N HIS A 38 -18.43 2.95 18.90
CA HIS A 38 -17.47 2.82 20.00
C HIS A 38 -16.20 3.65 19.72
N PRO A 39 -15.54 4.25 20.73
CA PRO A 39 -14.21 4.88 20.56
C PRO A 39 -13.14 3.95 19.97
N THR A 40 -13.41 2.64 19.91
CA THR A 40 -12.57 1.66 19.22
C THR A 40 -12.54 1.88 17.71
N ALA A 41 -13.66 2.26 17.07
CA ALA A 41 -13.68 2.54 15.63
C ALA A 41 -12.76 3.71 15.27
N LEU A 42 -12.75 4.76 16.10
CA LEU A 42 -11.82 5.89 15.96
C LEU A 42 -10.36 5.43 16.06
N ARG A 43 -10.01 4.62 17.07
CA ARG A 43 -8.65 4.08 17.22
C ARG A 43 -8.23 3.20 16.03
N ILE A 44 -9.16 2.42 15.46
CA ILE A 44 -8.88 1.60 14.28
C ILE A 44 -8.63 2.51 13.05
N ARG A 45 -9.42 3.57 12.89
CA ARG A 45 -9.21 4.57 11.82
C ARG A 45 -7.90 5.34 11.96
N ASP A 46 -7.49 5.65 13.18
CA ASP A 46 -6.17 6.26 13.43
C ASP A 46 -5.04 5.33 12.98
N ARG A 47 -5.14 4.03 13.30
CA ARG A 47 -4.18 3.03 12.83
C ARG A 47 -4.22 2.82 11.32
N LEU A 48 -5.41 2.87 10.71
CA LEU A 48 -5.58 2.82 9.26
C LEU A 48 -4.87 4.01 8.60
N ASN A 49 -5.07 5.23 9.11
CA ASN A 49 -4.40 6.42 8.61
C ASN A 49 -2.87 6.31 8.67
N ASP A 50 -2.32 5.72 9.73
CA ASP A 50 -0.88 5.50 9.84
C ASP A 50 -0.37 4.50 8.79
N ILE A 51 -1.11 3.42 8.54
CA ILE A 51 -0.77 2.43 7.49
C ILE A 51 -0.82 3.08 6.10
N GLU A 52 -1.84 3.90 5.83
CA GLU A 52 -2.04 4.55 4.54
C GLU A 52 -0.96 5.60 4.22
N LYS A 53 -0.34 6.22 5.24
CA LYS A 53 0.79 7.15 5.04
C LYS A 53 2.05 6.48 4.50
N ASP A 54 2.24 5.19 4.77
CA ASP A 54 3.43 4.45 4.33
C ASP A 54 3.29 3.94 2.88
N THR A 55 2.06 3.76 2.40
CA THR A 55 1.77 3.22 1.06
C THR A 55 2.34 4.06 -0.09
N PRO A 56 2.25 5.41 -0.10
CA PRO A 56 2.86 6.25 -1.14
C PRO A 56 4.37 6.03 -1.29
N LEU A 57 5.09 5.86 -0.17
CA LEU A 57 6.54 5.65 -0.19
C LEU A 57 6.92 4.30 -0.81
N ILE A 58 6.17 3.24 -0.49
CA ILE A 58 6.39 1.91 -1.08
C ILE A 58 6.13 1.94 -2.58
N ARG A 59 5.02 2.58 -3.00
CA ARG A 59 4.66 2.70 -4.42
C ARG A 59 5.65 3.56 -5.20
N SER A 60 6.09 4.69 -4.66
CA SER A 60 7.10 5.54 -5.31
C SER A 60 8.43 4.78 -5.47
N THR A 61 8.82 4.03 -4.44
CA THR A 61 10.03 3.20 -4.49
C THR A 61 9.90 2.10 -5.54
N LEU A 62 8.76 1.39 -5.59
CA LEU A 62 8.47 0.41 -6.65
C LEU A 62 8.56 1.02 -8.05
N SER A 63 7.92 2.17 -8.26
CA SER A 63 7.97 2.88 -9.56
C SER A 63 9.39 3.28 -9.95
N SER A 64 10.22 3.70 -8.99
CA SER A 64 11.63 4.05 -9.25
C SER A 64 12.49 2.84 -9.65
N LEU A 65 12.12 1.65 -9.21
CA LEU A 65 12.81 0.41 -9.53
C LEU A 65 12.37 -0.19 -10.87
N GLN A 66 11.20 0.19 -11.37
CA GLN A 66 10.74 -0.29 -12.67
C GLN A 66 11.69 0.18 -13.78
N PRO A 67 11.96 -0.67 -14.79
CA PRO A 67 12.69 -0.24 -15.96
C PRO A 67 11.97 0.95 -16.60
N VAL A 68 12.67 2.07 -16.76
CA VAL A 68 12.16 3.17 -17.59
C VAL A 68 12.13 2.64 -19.02
N GLU A 69 10.94 2.31 -19.53
CA GLU A 69 10.76 2.02 -20.94
C GLU A 69 11.17 3.27 -21.72
N ARG A 70 12.30 3.19 -22.42
CA ARG A 70 12.71 4.29 -23.30
C ARG A 70 11.67 4.34 -24.43
N PRO A 71 11.14 5.53 -24.75
CA PRO A 71 10.23 5.66 -25.87
C PRO A 71 10.89 5.12 -27.13
N LEU A 72 10.10 4.41 -27.95
CA LEU A 72 10.56 3.87 -29.22
C LEU A 72 11.22 4.98 -30.06
N PRO A 73 12.34 4.71 -30.75
CA PRO A 73 12.98 5.69 -31.61
C PRO A 73 11.96 6.20 -32.64
N ARG A 74 11.82 7.53 -32.75
CA ARG A 74 11.04 8.13 -33.84
C ARG A 74 11.88 8.03 -35.11
N PHE A 75 11.59 7.05 -35.95
CA PHE A 75 12.12 7.02 -37.31
C PHE A 75 11.50 8.20 -38.08
N ARG A 76 12.36 9.07 -38.62
CA ARG A 76 11.98 10.23 -39.45
C ARG A 76 11.94 9.82 -40.91
#